data_AF-A0A0Q9Y8H1-F1
#
_entry.id   AF-A0A0Q9Y8H1-F1
#
_cell.length_a   1.000
_cell.length_b   1.000
_cell.length_c   1.000
_cell.angle_alpha   90.00
_cell.angle_beta   90.00
_cell.angle_gamma   90.00
#
_symmetry.space_group_name_H-M   'P 1'
#
loop_
_entity.id
_entity.type
_entity.pdbx_description
1 polymer ?
#
loop_
_entity_poly.entity_id
_entity_poly.type
_entity_poly.pdbx_seq_one_letter_code
_entity_poly.pdbx_strand_id
1 'polypeptide(L)'
;MKSTSKITISIIVSLLLIVGVLVIINGWITTFPKDTHPSCDKLPTVAEATTALANHEKFAKEIEELGDGIKVEVGKPCPDDRERGLVLVSYDLKSEREAISNLLSQSEGFGVPVHLVKR
;
A
#
# COMPACT_ATOMS: atom_id res chain seq x y z
N MET A 1 -47.37 -33.91 28.37
CA MET A 1 -47.01 -32.47 28.34
C MET A 1 -45.63 -32.32 27.71
N LYS A 2 -45.56 -31.58 26.60
CA LYS A 2 -44.38 -31.44 25.73
C LYS A 2 -43.49 -30.34 26.31
N SER A 3 -42.42 -30.72 27.01
CA SER A 3 -41.54 -29.77 27.70
C SER A 3 -40.56 -29.14 26.72
N THR A 4 -40.77 -27.85 26.52
CA THR A 4 -39.97 -26.85 25.82
C THR A 4 -38.53 -26.82 26.32
N SER A 5 -37.60 -27.43 25.57
CA SER A 5 -36.17 -27.47 25.93
C SER A 5 -35.24 -27.05 24.78
N LYS A 6 -35.67 -26.14 23.90
CA LYS A 6 -34.90 -25.75 22.70
C LYS A 6 -34.95 -24.26 22.34
N ILE A 7 -35.00 -23.33 23.30
CA ILE A 7 -35.02 -21.87 22.98
C ILE A 7 -34.19 -21.03 23.98
N THR A 8 -33.07 -21.56 24.50
CA THR A 8 -32.24 -20.82 25.48
C THR A 8 -30.73 -20.91 25.23
N ILE A 9 -30.30 -21.41 24.06
CA ILE A 9 -28.88 -21.50 23.69
C ILE A 9 -28.55 -20.58 22.48
N SER A 10 -29.54 -19.90 21.89
CA SER A 10 -29.30 -19.02 20.73
C SER A 10 -29.00 -17.56 21.08
N ILE A 11 -29.14 -17.15 22.34
CA ILE A 11 -29.00 -15.74 22.75
C ILE A 11 -27.57 -15.41 23.23
N ILE A 12 -26.79 -16.40 23.68
CA ILE A 12 -25.43 -16.17 24.21
C ILE A 12 -24.41 -15.95 23.07
N VAL A 13 -24.66 -16.49 21.87
CA VAL A 13 -23.75 -16.34 20.71
C VAL A 13 -23.96 -15.04 19.94
N SER A 14 -25.12 -14.39 20.04
CA SER A 14 -25.35 -13.08 19.37
C SER A 14 -24.86 -11.87 20.17
N LEU A 15 -24.56 -12.02 21.47
CA LEU A 15 -24.07 -10.92 22.30
C LEU A 15 -22.53 -10.74 22.24
N LEU A 16 -21.82 -11.67 21.58
CA LEU A 16 -20.35 -11.70 21.53
C LEU A 16 -19.76 -11.07 20.26
N LEU A 17 -20.57 -10.42 19.42
CA LEU A 17 -20.12 -9.81 18.15
C LEU A 17 -20.12 -8.27 18.14
N ILE A 18 -20.42 -7.60 19.26
CA ILE A 18 -20.49 -6.12 19.32
C ILE A 18 -19.29 -5.52 20.06
N VAL A 19 -18.40 -6.35 20.63
CA VAL A 19 -17.16 -5.88 21.29
C VAL A 19 -16.03 -5.80 20.26
N GLY A 20 -16.10 -4.76 19.43
CA GLY A 20 -15.02 -4.34 18.53
C GLY A 20 -15.09 -2.85 18.22
N VAL A 21 -15.68 -2.10 19.16
CA VAL A 21 -15.81 -0.64 19.13
C VAL A 21 -14.41 -0.02 19.22
N LEU A 22 -14.07 0.71 18.16
CA LEU A 22 -13.32 1.96 18.16
C LEU A 22 -12.33 2.17 19.32
N VAL A 23 -11.08 1.81 19.08
CA VAL A 23 -9.94 2.44 19.76
C VAL A 23 -9.59 3.71 18.97
N ILE A 24 -10.28 4.81 19.28
CA ILE A 24 -9.77 6.17 19.03
C ILE A 24 -9.12 6.59 20.34
N ILE A 25 -7.79 6.72 20.42
CA ILE A 25 -7.16 7.93 20.98
C ILE A 25 -5.65 8.00 20.70
N ASN A 26 -5.28 9.07 19.97
CA ASN A 26 -4.14 9.97 20.20
C ASN A 26 -2.75 9.39 20.44
N GLY A 27 -1.95 9.39 19.38
CA GLY A 27 -0.50 9.25 19.48
C GLY A 27 0.22 9.69 18.21
N TRP A 28 0.50 10.99 18.12
CA TRP A 28 1.81 11.55 17.76
C TRP A 28 2.44 11.16 16.39
N ILE A 29 2.82 12.21 15.65
CA ILE A 29 3.69 12.23 14.44
C ILE A 29 2.93 12.08 13.10
N THR A 30 2.29 13.15 12.65
CA THR A 30 1.95 13.37 11.22
C THR A 30 3.14 13.89 10.41
N THR A 31 4.38 13.62 10.85
CA THR A 31 5.50 13.65 9.92
C THR A 31 5.43 12.33 9.16
N PHE A 32 4.52 12.27 8.19
CA PHE A 32 4.63 11.27 7.14
C PHE A 32 6.08 11.33 6.66
N PRO A 33 6.82 10.20 6.66
CA PRO A 33 8.10 10.20 5.99
C PRO A 33 7.77 10.66 4.58
N LYS A 34 8.27 11.86 4.22
CA LYS A 34 8.27 12.28 2.82
C LYS A 34 8.98 11.12 2.16
N ASP A 35 8.28 10.44 1.26
CA ASP A 35 8.82 9.33 0.52
C ASP A 35 9.98 9.92 -0.30
N THR A 36 11.18 10.02 0.28
CA THR A 36 12.30 10.73 -0.33
C THR A 36 12.97 9.74 -1.25
N HIS A 37 12.93 10.02 -2.56
CA HIS A 37 13.69 9.21 -3.51
C HIS A 37 15.20 9.39 -3.27
N PRO A 38 16.02 8.40 -3.64
CA PRO A 38 17.49 8.55 -3.65
C PRO A 38 17.94 9.75 -4.50
N SER A 39 19.16 10.23 -4.27
CA SER A 39 19.78 11.24 -5.14
C SER A 39 19.82 10.75 -6.59
N CYS A 40 19.70 11.67 -7.56
CA CYS A 40 19.62 11.36 -8.98
C CYS A 40 20.78 10.48 -9.49
N ASP A 41 21.99 10.70 -8.97
CA ASP A 41 23.18 9.91 -9.33
C ASP A 41 23.09 8.43 -8.92
N LYS A 42 22.19 8.09 -7.99
CA LYS A 42 21.96 6.73 -7.48
C LYS A 42 20.75 6.06 -8.11
N LEU A 43 20.04 6.76 -9.00
CA LEU A 43 18.91 6.17 -9.68
C LEU A 43 19.38 5.34 -10.88
N PRO A 44 18.73 4.19 -11.13
CA PRO A 44 18.94 3.44 -12.35
C PRO A 44 18.49 4.27 -13.55
N THR A 45 18.85 3.80 -14.73
CA THR A 45 18.32 4.36 -15.98
C THR A 45 16.83 4.05 -16.12
N VAL A 46 16.12 4.84 -16.94
CA VAL A 46 14.72 4.57 -17.30
C VAL A 46 14.58 3.18 -17.92
N ALA A 47 15.54 2.76 -18.75
CA ALA A 47 15.51 1.43 -19.37
C ALA A 47 15.60 0.31 -18.32
N GLU A 48 16.47 0.45 -17.34
CA GLU A 48 16.59 -0.49 -16.22
C GLU A 48 15.33 -0.50 -15.35
N ALA A 49 14.77 0.67 -15.01
CA ALA A 49 13.52 0.78 -14.26
C ALA A 49 12.33 0.18 -15.02
N THR A 50 12.24 0.40 -16.34
CA THR A 50 11.23 -0.21 -17.21
C THR A 50 11.38 -1.73 -17.26
N THR A 51 12.61 -2.23 -17.37
CA THR A 51 12.89 -3.67 -17.37
C THR A 51 12.53 -4.28 -16.01
N ALA A 52 12.88 -3.61 -14.92
CA ALA A 52 12.53 -4.03 -13.56
C ALA A 52 11.00 -4.10 -13.36
N LEU A 53 10.26 -3.08 -13.83
CA LEU A 53 8.80 -3.07 -13.78
C LEU A 53 8.19 -4.19 -14.62
N ALA A 54 8.69 -4.42 -15.84
CA ALA A 54 8.22 -5.48 -16.73
C ALA A 54 8.46 -6.89 -16.15
N ASN A 55 9.63 -7.11 -15.53
CA ASN A 55 9.96 -8.39 -14.89
C ASN A 55 9.11 -8.67 -13.65
N HIS A 56 8.50 -7.64 -13.06
CA HIS A 56 7.64 -7.74 -11.88
C HIS A 56 6.21 -7.26 -12.16
N GLU A 57 5.69 -7.48 -13.38
CA GLU A 57 4.35 -7.05 -13.80
C GLU A 57 3.25 -7.53 -12.84
N LYS A 58 3.37 -8.77 -12.35
CA LYS A 58 2.42 -9.33 -11.38
C LYS A 58 2.39 -8.54 -10.08
N PHE A 59 3.54 -8.11 -9.59
CA PHE A 59 3.63 -7.32 -8.36
C PHE A 59 3.11 -5.90 -8.56
N ALA A 60 3.34 -5.30 -9.73
CA ALA A 60 2.73 -4.02 -10.09
C ALA A 60 1.20 -4.10 -10.06
N LYS A 61 0.62 -5.16 -10.64
CA LYS A 61 -0.84 -5.39 -10.59
C LYS A 61 -1.37 -5.59 -9.18
N GLU A 62 -0.65 -6.35 -8.35
CA GLU A 62 -1.02 -6.55 -6.95
C GLU A 62 -1.07 -5.21 -6.17
N ILE A 63 -0.13 -4.30 -6.45
CA ILE A 63 -0.15 -2.94 -5.89
C ILE A 63 -1.37 -2.14 -6.39
N GLU A 64 -1.68 -2.20 -7.69
CA GLU A 64 -2.84 -1.50 -8.27
C GLU A 64 -4.17 -2.07 -7.75
N GLU A 65 -4.24 -3.36 -7.45
CA GLU A 65 -5.42 -4.02 -6.87
C GLU A 65 -5.70 -3.59 -5.42
N LEU A 66 -4.78 -2.89 -4.75
CA LEU A 66 -5.01 -2.34 -3.41
C LEU A 66 -6.00 -1.16 -3.40
N GLY A 67 -6.27 -0.53 -4.54
CA GLY A 67 -7.22 0.58 -4.64
C GLY A 67 -7.30 1.21 -6.02
N ASP A 68 -8.51 1.62 -6.42
CA ASP A 68 -8.79 2.19 -7.76
C ASP A 68 -8.03 3.51 -8.05
N GLY A 69 -7.58 4.23 -7.01
CA GLY A 69 -6.78 5.44 -7.14
C GLY A 69 -5.29 5.17 -7.43
N ILE A 70 -4.86 3.91 -7.33
CA ILE A 70 -3.46 3.51 -7.40
C ILE A 70 -3.02 3.29 -8.84
N LYS A 71 -1.83 3.80 -9.18
CA LYS A 71 -1.20 3.57 -10.48
C LYS A 71 0.30 3.35 -10.33
N VAL A 72 0.82 2.32 -11.00
CA VAL A 72 2.26 2.01 -11.00
C VAL A 72 2.85 2.32 -12.38
N GLU A 73 3.89 3.14 -12.42
CA GLU A 73 4.58 3.50 -13.67
C GLU A 73 6.07 3.80 -13.45
N VAL A 74 6.81 4.06 -14.53
CA VAL A 74 8.19 4.54 -14.42
C VAL A 74 8.19 6.07 -14.40
N GLY A 75 8.61 6.65 -13.28
CA GLY A 75 8.78 8.09 -13.12
C GLY A 75 10.18 8.57 -13.50
N LYS A 76 10.28 9.83 -13.90
CA LYS A 76 11.55 10.53 -14.18
C LYS A 76 11.71 11.68 -13.19
N PRO A 77 12.20 11.42 -11.98
CA PRO A 77 12.20 12.40 -10.89
C PRO A 77 13.28 13.49 -11.06
N CYS A 78 14.22 13.30 -11.99
CA CYS A 78 15.38 14.18 -12.16
C CYS A 78 15.17 15.12 -13.36
N PRO A 79 14.99 16.43 -13.14
CA PRO A 79 14.75 17.38 -14.23
C PRO A 79 15.97 17.58 -15.13
N ASP A 80 17.17 17.51 -14.55
CA ASP A 80 18.46 17.73 -15.23
C ASP A 80 19.02 16.46 -15.90
N ASP A 81 18.54 15.28 -15.52
CA ASP A 81 18.94 14.00 -16.09
C ASP A 81 17.70 13.13 -16.38
N ARG A 82 17.20 13.22 -17.63
CA ARG A 82 15.99 12.52 -18.09
C ARG A 82 16.18 11.03 -18.31
N GLU A 83 17.42 10.54 -18.22
CA GLU A 83 17.71 9.12 -18.34
C GLU A 83 17.57 8.40 -17.01
N ARG A 84 17.41 9.10 -15.88
CA ARG A 84 17.20 8.51 -14.56
C ARG A 84 15.73 8.16 -14.33
N GLY A 85 15.50 6.92 -13.91
CA GLY A 85 14.19 6.35 -13.68
C GLY A 85 14.05 5.73 -12.30
N LEU A 86 12.82 5.64 -11.82
CA LEU A 86 12.42 4.83 -10.69
C LEU A 86 10.98 4.34 -10.89
N VAL A 87 10.54 3.39 -10.05
CA VAL A 87 9.13 2.98 -10.04
C VAL A 87 8.34 3.99 -9.22
N LEU A 88 7.39 4.66 -9.87
CA LEU A 88 6.50 5.62 -9.28
C LEU A 88 5.16 4.95 -8.98
N VAL A 89 4.70 5.09 -7.74
CA VAL A 89 3.36 4.61 -7.33
C VAL A 89 2.54 5.82 -6.91
N SER A 90 1.56 6.16 -7.74
CA SER A 90 0.63 7.25 -7.46
C SER A 90 -0.56 6.73 -6.66
N TYR A 91 -1.08 7.51 -5.71
CA TYR A 91 -2.27 7.17 -4.90
C TYR A 91 -3.10 8.42 -4.58
N ASP A 92 -4.37 8.24 -4.24
CA ASP A 92 -5.31 9.33 -3.94
C ASP A 92 -5.58 9.42 -2.42
N LEU A 93 -5.69 8.26 -1.75
CA LEU A 93 -6.11 8.15 -0.36
C LEU A 93 -4.96 7.80 0.59
N LYS A 94 -5.09 8.25 1.84
CA LYS A 94 -4.13 7.88 2.90
C LYS A 94 -4.12 6.37 3.18
N SER A 95 -5.29 5.72 3.14
CA SER A 95 -5.43 4.27 3.33
C SER A 95 -4.71 3.48 2.24
N GLU A 96 -4.74 3.95 1.00
CA GLU A 96 -4.00 3.34 -0.12
C GLU A 96 -2.49 3.42 0.14
N ARG A 97 -1.99 4.61 0.53
CA ARG A 97 -0.57 4.77 0.89
C ARG A 97 -0.13 3.78 1.97
N GLU A 98 -0.93 3.60 3.01
CA GLU A 98 -0.64 2.66 4.11
C GLU A 98 -0.67 1.20 3.63
N ALA A 99 -1.64 0.83 2.80
CA ALA A 99 -1.71 -0.50 2.20
C ALA A 99 -0.49 -0.79 1.31
N ILE A 100 -0.12 0.16 0.43
CA ILE A 100 1.06 0.04 -0.43
C ILE A 100 2.33 -0.07 0.41
N SER A 101 2.50 0.78 1.42
CA SER A 101 3.66 0.74 2.32
C SER A 101 3.77 -0.58 3.06
N ASN A 102 2.65 -1.16 3.49
CA ASN A 102 2.62 -2.44 4.17
C ASN A 102 3.01 -3.59 3.22
N LEU A 103 2.46 -3.59 2.00
CA LEU A 103 2.80 -4.59 0.98
C LEU A 103 4.29 -4.51 0.60
N LEU A 104 4.80 -3.31 0.34
CA LEU A 104 6.22 -3.10 0.00
C LEU A 104 7.16 -3.60 1.11
N SER A 105 6.80 -3.40 2.38
CA SER A 105 7.61 -3.83 3.53
C SER A 105 7.69 -5.35 3.71
N GLN A 106 6.74 -6.09 3.13
CA GLN A 106 6.68 -7.55 3.17
C GLN A 106 7.23 -8.21 1.89
N SER A 107 7.54 -7.40 0.88
CA SER A 107 7.99 -7.83 -0.44
C SER A 107 9.46 -7.53 -0.67
N GLU A 108 10.08 -8.21 -1.63
CA GLU A 108 11.41 -7.84 -2.14
C GLU A 108 11.37 -6.58 -3.05
N GLY A 109 10.18 -6.09 -3.38
CA GLY A 109 9.96 -4.94 -4.25
C GLY A 109 10.30 -5.22 -5.72
N PHE A 110 10.71 -4.18 -6.44
CA PHE A 110 11.04 -4.24 -7.88
C PHE A 110 12.54 -4.44 -8.15
N GLY A 111 13.38 -4.51 -7.11
CA GLY A 111 14.84 -4.44 -7.26
C GLY A 111 15.39 -3.07 -7.69
N VAL A 112 14.51 -2.07 -7.82
CA VAL A 112 14.84 -0.66 -8.09
C VAL A 112 14.11 0.24 -7.08
N PRO A 113 14.55 1.49 -6.89
CA PRO A 113 13.88 2.43 -5.98
C PRO A 113 12.41 2.62 -6.35
N VAL A 114 11.55 2.66 -5.32
CA VAL A 114 10.12 2.97 -5.42
C VAL A 114 9.85 4.30 -4.75
N HIS A 115 9.05 5.16 -5.39
CA HIS A 115 8.65 6.45 -4.85
C HIS A 115 7.12 6.54 -4.84
N LEU A 116 6.56 6.83 -3.66
CA LEU A 116 5.12 7.01 -3.46
C LEU A 116 4.76 8.48 -3.63
N VAL A 117 3.81 8.78 -4.52
CA VAL A 117 3.36 10.15 -4.79
C VAL A 117 1.86 10.26 -4.63
N LYS A 118 1.43 11.28 -3.90
CA LYS A 118 0.02 11.61 -3.82
C LYS A 118 -0.40 12.40 -5.07
N ARG A 119 -1.52 12.02 -5.69
CA ARG A 119 -2.12 12.76 -6.81
C ARG A 119 -2.83 14.03 -6.36
#